data_AF-A0A6J5UVE1-F1
#
_entry.id   AF-A0A6J5UVE1-F1
#
_cell.length_a   1.000
_cell.length_b   1.000
_cell.length_c   1.000
_cell.angle_alpha   90.00
_cell.angle_beta   90.00
_cell.angle_gamma   90.00
#
_symmetry.space_group_name_H-M   'P 1'
#
loop_
_entity.id
_entity.type
_entity.pdbx_description
1 polymer ?
#
loop_
_entity_poly.entity_id
_entity_poly.type
_entity_poly.pdbx_seq_one_letter_code
_entity_poly.pdbx_strand_id
1 'polypeptide(L)'
;MTFKSQVGYLNSRIHWMKPLIPDIEKYCNSLGDPKDEVENFKEIMKEGAALVTKCSTISRWNAFKQYKYSKKLHDLDKRLSMQLTILKEEGVREWKKNLYSLKHIGEKFEKLESYLIVI
;
A
#
# COMPACT_ATOMS: atom_id res chain seq x y z
N MET A 1 17.42 6.69 17.77
CA MET A 1 17.12 7.42 16.51
C MET A 1 16.92 8.90 16.84
N THR A 2 17.54 9.83 16.11
CA THR A 2 17.38 11.29 16.32
C THR A 2 16.17 11.82 15.56
N PHE A 3 15.62 12.98 15.97
CA PHE A 3 14.50 13.63 15.27
C PHE A 3 14.79 13.84 13.78
N LYS A 4 16.00 14.35 13.43
CA LYS A 4 16.40 14.55 12.04
C LYS A 4 16.43 13.23 11.25
N SER A 5 16.94 12.15 11.85
CA SER A 5 16.94 10.83 11.20
C SER A 5 15.53 10.27 11.00
N GLN A 6 14.59 10.52 11.94
CA GLN A 6 13.18 10.12 11.78
C GLN A 6 12.53 10.81 10.58
N VAL A 7 12.73 12.12 10.46
CA VAL A 7 12.21 12.92 9.33
C VAL A 7 12.79 12.41 8.01
N GLY A 8 14.10 12.21 7.95
CA GLY A 8 14.78 11.72 6.74
C GLY A 8 14.33 10.32 6.32
N TYR A 9 14.17 9.40 7.28
CA TYR A 9 13.66 8.05 7.04
C TYR A 9 12.25 8.10 6.44
N LEU A 10 11.31 8.82 7.06
CA LEU A 10 9.94 8.90 6.55
C LEU A 10 9.84 9.62 5.22
N ASN A 11 10.65 10.67 5.00
CA ASN A 11 10.71 11.33 3.69
C ASN A 11 11.14 10.36 2.59
N SER A 12 12.18 9.56 2.85
CA SER A 12 12.71 8.58 1.90
C SER A 12 11.69 7.48 1.64
N ARG A 13 11.02 7.00 2.69
CA ARG A 13 9.95 6.00 2.59
C ARG A 13 8.80 6.51 1.72
N ILE A 14 8.28 7.71 1.98
CA ILE A 14 7.21 8.32 1.17
C ILE A 14 7.66 8.52 -0.29
N HIS A 15 8.88 9.01 -0.51
CA HIS A 15 9.40 9.20 -1.87
C HIS A 15 9.50 7.87 -2.64
N TRP A 16 9.97 6.80 -1.98
CA TRP A 16 10.06 5.47 -2.56
C TRP A 16 8.68 4.86 -2.87
N MET A 17 7.68 5.13 -2.03
CA MET A 17 6.33 4.57 -2.19
C MET A 17 5.47 5.31 -3.21
N LYS A 18 5.72 6.60 -3.41
CA LYS A 18 4.98 7.43 -4.37
C LYS A 18 4.80 6.79 -5.76
N PRO A 19 5.84 6.23 -6.41
CA PRO A 19 5.69 5.59 -7.72
C PRO A 19 4.87 4.28 -7.70
N LEU A 20 4.60 3.68 -6.54
CA LEU A 20 3.81 2.45 -6.45
C LEU A 20 2.29 2.70 -6.55
N ILE A 21 1.85 3.93 -6.26
CA ILE A 21 0.42 4.27 -6.24
C ILE A 21 -0.25 3.99 -7.60
N PRO A 22 0.28 4.43 -8.75
CA PRO A 22 -0.32 4.15 -10.05
C PRO A 22 -0.40 2.65 -10.38
N ASP A 23 0.59 1.87 -9.96
CA ASP A 23 0.60 0.41 -10.20
C ASP A 23 -0.51 -0.28 -9.40
N ILE A 24 -0.69 0.12 -8.13
CA ILE A 24 -1.76 -0.37 -7.26
C ILE A 24 -3.13 0.04 -7.83
N GLU A 25 -3.30 1.28 -8.25
CA GLU A 25 -4.55 1.75 -8.86
C GLU A 25 -4.91 0.97 -10.13
N LYS A 26 -3.92 0.72 -10.99
CA LYS A 26 -4.14 -0.05 -12.22
C LYS A 26 -4.59 -1.48 -11.91
N TYR A 27 -3.96 -2.11 -10.92
CA TYR A 27 -4.31 -3.46 -10.47
C TYR A 27 -5.75 -3.50 -9.92
N CYS A 28 -6.09 -2.62 -8.98
CA CYS A 28 -7.43 -2.59 -8.36
C CYS A 28 -8.54 -2.27 -9.37
N ASN A 29 -8.31 -1.34 -10.29
CA ASN A 29 -9.30 -1.02 -11.35
C ASN A 29 -9.55 -2.20 -12.29
N SER A 30 -8.56 -3.06 -12.51
CA SER A 30 -8.69 -4.24 -13.38
C SER A 30 -9.48 -5.37 -12.73
N LEU A 31 -9.59 -5.37 -11.39
CA LEU A 31 -10.17 -6.45 -10.60
C LEU A 31 -11.52 -6.08 -9.96
N GLY A 32 -11.95 -4.81 -10.10
CA GLY A 32 -13.20 -4.31 -9.50
C GLY A 32 -13.12 -4.19 -7.97
N ASP A 33 -11.90 -4.17 -7.43
CA ASP A 33 -11.55 -4.20 -6.00
C ASP A 33 -11.85 -2.87 -5.27
N PRO A 34 -11.92 -2.88 -3.92
CA PRO A 34 -12.32 -1.73 -3.12
C PRO A 34 -11.36 -0.55 -3.30
N LYS A 35 -11.84 0.48 -3.99
CA LYS A 35 -11.15 1.77 -4.20
C LYS A 35 -10.79 2.46 -2.88
N ASP A 36 -11.47 2.11 -1.79
CA ASP A 36 -11.37 2.75 -0.48
C ASP A 36 -9.99 2.53 0.16
N GLU A 37 -9.37 1.36 0.02
CA GLU A 37 -8.06 1.09 0.62
C GLU A 37 -6.93 1.87 -0.06
N VAL A 38 -6.99 1.93 -1.40
CA VAL A 38 -6.03 2.69 -2.20
C VAL A 38 -6.17 4.18 -1.92
N GLU A 39 -7.40 4.69 -1.79
CA GLU A 39 -7.62 6.09 -1.46
C GLU A 39 -7.15 6.44 -0.05
N ASN A 40 -7.45 5.59 0.95
CA ASN A 40 -6.95 5.76 2.31
C ASN A 40 -5.41 5.74 2.36
N PHE A 41 -4.77 4.86 1.59
CA PHE A 41 -3.32 4.83 1.46
C PHE A 41 -2.77 6.15 0.86
N LYS A 42 -3.41 6.71 -0.18
CA LYS A 42 -3.04 8.02 -0.73
C LYS A 42 -3.21 9.15 0.27
N GLU A 43 -4.29 9.15 1.05
CA GLU A 43 -4.54 10.17 2.07
C GLU A 43 -3.42 10.16 3.13
N ILE A 44 -3.06 8.98 3.62
CA ILE A 44 -1.94 8.83 4.56
C ILE A 44 -0.62 9.30 3.94
N MET A 45 -0.39 9.03 2.65
CA MET A 45 0.79 9.51 1.92
C MET A 45 0.82 11.05 1.81
N LYS A 46 -0.33 11.68 1.53
CA LYS A 46 -0.48 13.16 1.49
C LYS A 46 -0.23 13.77 2.86
N GLU A 47 -0.87 13.24 3.91
CA GLU A 47 -0.65 13.65 5.29
C GLU A 47 0.82 13.51 5.70
N GLY A 48 1.44 12.41 5.31
CA GLY A 48 2.83 12.13 5.59
C GLY A 48 3.78 13.15 4.97
N ALA A 49 3.57 13.49 3.70
CA ALA A 49 4.38 14.50 3.01
C ALA A 49 4.24 15.89 3.68
N ALA A 50 3.03 16.28 4.07
CA ALA A 50 2.78 17.52 4.80
C ALA A 50 3.47 17.51 6.18
N LEU A 51 3.39 16.39 6.91
CA LEU A 51 4.01 16.25 8.22
C LEU A 51 5.54 16.32 8.14
N VAL A 52 6.16 15.62 7.19
CA VAL A 52 7.61 15.63 6.96
C VAL A 52 8.10 17.04 6.60
N THR A 53 7.38 17.74 5.72
CA THR A 53 7.67 19.13 5.35
C THR A 53 7.66 20.02 6.59
N LYS A 54 6.61 19.91 7.41
CA LYS A 54 6.49 20.67 8.66
C LYS A 54 7.58 20.34 9.68
N CYS A 55 8.00 19.08 9.75
CA CYS A 55 9.07 18.66 10.65
C CYS A 55 10.44 19.18 10.21
N SER A 56 10.66 19.34 8.91
CA SER A 56 11.92 19.84 8.34
C SER A 56 12.22 21.28 8.72
N THR A 57 11.20 22.07 9.08
CA THR A 57 11.36 23.47 9.51
C THR A 57 11.58 23.63 11.02
N ILE A 58 11.57 22.54 11.79
CA ILE A 58 11.70 22.61 13.26
C ILE A 58 13.17 22.79 13.64
N SER A 59 13.44 23.86 14.40
CA SER A 59 14.78 24.14 14.93
C SER A 59 15.32 23.01 15.82
N ARG A 60 16.64 22.77 15.73
CA ARG A 60 17.34 21.81 16.58
C ARG A 60 17.21 22.13 18.08
N TRP A 61 17.02 23.41 18.42
CA TRP A 61 16.88 23.88 19.80
C TRP A 61 15.47 23.71 20.37
N ASN A 62 14.47 23.42 19.54
CA ASN A 62 13.09 23.28 20.00
C ASN A 62 12.76 21.83 20.39
N ALA A 63 13.34 21.38 21.51
CA ALA A 63 13.19 20.00 22.01
C ALA A 63 11.72 19.61 22.24
N PHE A 64 10.90 20.52 22.76
CA PHE A 64 9.46 20.28 22.98
C PHE A 64 8.72 19.98 21.68
N LYS A 65 8.90 20.79 20.63
CA LYS A 65 8.30 20.51 19.32
C LYS A 65 8.85 19.22 18.73
N GLN A 66 10.15 18.97 18.81
CA GLN A 66 10.73 17.72 18.30
C GLN A 66 10.10 16.49 18.96
N TYR A 67 9.93 16.50 20.29
CA TYR A 67 9.25 15.43 21.00
C TYR A 67 7.80 15.23 20.53
N LYS A 68 7.03 16.32 20.43
CA LYS A 68 5.63 16.29 19.97
C LYS A 68 5.52 15.72 18.55
N TYR A 69 6.39 16.15 17.63
CA TYR A 69 6.35 15.71 16.24
C TYR A 69 6.98 14.33 16.04
N SER A 70 7.94 13.91 16.87
CA SER A 70 8.47 12.55 16.87
C SER A 70 7.37 11.51 17.09
N LYS A 71 6.45 11.78 18.04
CA LYS A 71 5.26 10.93 18.24
C LYS A 71 4.37 10.85 16.99
N LYS A 72 4.14 11.99 16.31
CA LYS A 72 3.33 12.04 15.09
C LYS A 72 3.97 11.29 13.93
N LEU A 73 5.29 11.41 13.79
CA LEU A 73 6.06 10.67 12.78
C LEU A 73 5.98 9.15 13.05
N HIS A 74 6.09 8.74 14.31
CA HIS A 74 5.93 7.34 14.69
C HIS A 74 4.53 6.78 14.41
N ASP A 75 3.49 7.58 14.71
CA ASP A 75 2.11 7.22 14.40
C ASP A 75 1.86 7.09 12.89
N LEU A 76 2.38 8.03 12.10
CA LEU A 76 2.35 7.96 10.64
C LEU A 76 3.04 6.70 10.12
N ASP A 77 4.23 6.37 10.63
CA ASP A 77 4.97 5.17 10.22
C ASP A 77 4.17 3.89 10.47
N LYS A 78 3.50 3.80 11.63
CA LYS A 78 2.59 2.70 11.97
C LYS A 78 1.40 2.62 11.03
N ARG A 79 0.72 3.75 10.78
CA ARG A 79 -0.44 3.82 9.87
C ARG A 79 -0.04 3.39 8.45
N LEU A 80 1.09 3.87 7.94
CA LEU A 80 1.65 3.46 6.64
C LEU A 80 1.93 1.96 6.59
N SER A 81 2.59 1.42 7.62
CA SER A 81 2.90 -0.01 7.68
C SER A 81 1.64 -0.88 7.75
N MET A 82 0.63 -0.45 8.51
CA MET A 82 -0.63 -1.17 8.59
C MET A 82 -1.36 -1.21 7.25
N GLN A 83 -1.47 -0.07 6.56
CA GLN A 83 -2.10 -0.03 5.23
C GLN A 83 -1.37 -0.88 4.19
N LEU A 84 -0.04 -0.88 4.18
CA LEU A 84 0.72 -1.75 3.29
C LEU A 84 0.47 -3.24 3.55
N THR A 85 0.31 -3.63 4.82
CA THR A 85 -0.02 -5.00 5.17
C THR A 85 -1.40 -5.38 4.62
N ILE A 86 -2.39 -4.51 4.77
CA ILE A 86 -3.75 -4.75 4.27
C ILE A 86 -3.73 -4.89 2.74
N LEU A 87 -3.16 -3.91 2.01
CA LEU A 87 -3.03 -3.95 0.55
C LEU A 87 -2.30 -5.21 0.05
N LYS A 88 -1.25 -5.64 0.77
CA LYS A 88 -0.53 -6.87 0.44
C LYS A 88 -1.41 -8.10 0.62
N GLU A 89 -2.16 -8.18 1.72
CA GLU A 89 -3.06 -9.31 1.97
C GLU A 89 -4.22 -9.36 0.96
N GLU A 90 -4.78 -8.21 0.59
CA GLU A 90 -5.78 -8.11 -0.47
C GLU A 90 -5.24 -8.63 -1.80
N GLY A 91 -4.06 -8.14 -2.22
CA GLY A 91 -3.42 -8.62 -3.44
C GLY A 91 -3.20 -10.14 -3.45
N VAL A 92 -2.80 -10.73 -2.32
CA VAL A 92 -2.62 -12.19 -2.18
C VAL A 92 -3.96 -12.93 -2.26
N ARG A 93 -5.03 -12.40 -1.63
CA ARG A 93 -6.37 -13.00 -1.68
C ARG A 93 -6.91 -13.02 -3.10
N GLU A 94 -6.80 -11.90 -3.82
CA GLU A 94 -7.33 -11.80 -5.17
C GLU A 94 -6.55 -12.67 -6.17
N TRP A 95 -5.21 -12.72 -6.04
CA TRP A 95 -4.39 -13.67 -6.81
C TRP A 95 -4.85 -15.13 -6.64
N LYS A 96 -5.10 -15.57 -5.39
CA LYS A 96 -5.56 -16.95 -5.11
C LYS A 96 -6.92 -17.23 -5.75
N LYS A 97 -7.85 -16.28 -5.70
CA LYS A 97 -9.19 -16.40 -6.30
C LYS A 97 -9.13 -16.51 -7.82
N ASN A 98 -8.25 -15.72 -8.46
CA ASN A 98 -8.01 -15.79 -9.90
C ASN A 98 -7.39 -17.13 -10.31
N LEU A 99 -6.39 -17.63 -9.57
CA LEU A 99 -5.83 -18.96 -9.82
C LEU A 99 -6.87 -20.07 -9.69
N TYR A 100 -7.72 -20.01 -8.66
CA TYR A 100 -8.79 -20.99 -8.48
C TYR A 100 -9.78 -20.96 -9.65
N SER A 101 -10.18 -19.76 -10.08
CA SER A 101 -11.07 -19.56 -11.23
C SER A 101 -10.45 -20.10 -12.52
N LEU A 102 -9.16 -19.84 -12.78
CA LEU A 102 -8.44 -20.35 -13.95
C LEU A 102 -8.35 -21.87 -13.95
N LYS A 103 -8.05 -22.49 -12.79
CA LYS A 103 -8.02 -23.95 -12.66
C LYS A 103 -9.37 -24.56 -13.01
N HIS A 104 -10.46 -24.00 -12.49
CA HIS A 104 -11.80 -24.50 -12.75
C HIS A 104 -12.25 -24.31 -14.21
N ILE A 105 -11.78 -23.25 -14.88
CA ILE A 105 -11.96 -23.06 -16.32
C ILE A 105 -11.22 -24.16 -17.10
N GLY A 106 -9.96 -24.46 -16.74
CA GLY A 106 -9.18 -25.55 -17.34
C GLY A 106 -9.87 -26.90 -17.22
N GLU A 107 -10.35 -27.26 -16.02
CA GLU A 107 -11.08 -28.50 -15.77
C GLU A 107 -12.36 -28.61 -16.63
N LYS A 108 -13.09 -27.50 -16.80
CA LYS A 108 -14.27 -27.47 -17.68
C LYS A 108 -13.90 -27.63 -19.14
N PHE A 109 -12.79 -27.02 -19.57
CA PHE A 109 -12.30 -27.12 -20.94
C PHE A 109 -11.88 -28.56 -21.28
N GLU A 110 -11.08 -29.21 -20.41
CA GLU A 110 -10.70 -30.62 -20.56
C GLU A 110 -11.93 -31.55 -20.64
N LYS A 111 -12.95 -31.27 -19.82
CA LYS A 111 -14.21 -32.02 -19.86
C LYS A 111 -14.94 -31.83 -21.20
N LEU A 112 -14.97 -30.62 -21.74
CA LEU A 112 -15.59 -30.33 -23.05
C LEU A 112 -14.84 -31.02 -24.19
N GLU A 113 -13.51 -31.00 -24.18
CA GLU A 113 -12.70 -31.73 -25.17
C GLU A 113 -12.98 -33.23 -25.13
N SER A 114 -13.18 -33.82 -23.94
CA SER A 114 -13.52 -35.24 -23.82
C SER A 114 -14.86 -35.60 -24.49
N TYR A 115 -15.83 -34.68 -24.54
CA TYR A 115 -17.11 -34.91 -25.21
C TYR A 115 -17.01 -34.80 -26.74
N LEU A 116 -16.09 -33.99 -27.26
CA LEU A 116 -15.89 -33.78 -28.70
C LEU A 116 -15.13 -34.92 -29.37
N ILE A 117 -14.30 -35.66 -28.62
CA ILE A 117 -13.53 -36.81 -29.14
C ILE A 117 -14.39 -38.09 -29.28
N VAL A 118 -15.60 -38.10 -28.70
CA VAL A 118 -16.51 -39.27 -28.68
C VAL A 118 -17.57 -39.22 -29.81
N ILE A 119 -17.49 -38.23 -30.72
CA ILE A 119 -18.35 -38.08 -31.91
C ILE A 119 -17.51 -38.30 -33.16
#